data_AF-A0A9W6Z5P4-F1
#
_entry.id   AF-A0A9W6Z5P4-F1
#
_cell.length_a   1.000
_cell.length_b   1.000
_cell.length_c   1.000
_cell.angle_alpha   90.00
_cell.angle_beta   90.00
_cell.angle_gamma   90.00
#
_symmetry.space_group_name_H-M   'P 1'
#
loop_
_entity.id
_entity.type
_entity.pdbx_description
1 polymer ?
#
loop_
_entity_poly.entity_id
_entity_poly.type
_entity_poly.pdbx_seq_one_letter_code
_entity_poly.pdbx_strand_id
1 'polypeptide(L)'
;MIQMPLWVLGLIVVLLSCGIGSLFGRGDRNEPPAIEKKKKAVVIGIHGFYPVKFTRGLLGESTHTAQEITQRAAKQLHRWSEFNDVPLDIETIALEGYGKVLERASYALQLLENWMDSISGCDYLIIASHSQGVPIAINVTSRLINAGYLANVEKIGLINVSGICLGPFSGLDSKLPIKGFSNFEKEILLEIFDFQDPESELSCELRRHLRVLVNRNVKLTFVGSMNDQFVPLYSSLNVVMKHPNVFRCVYIDGDSDQPDFLINLMNLILITKNLCHEDHELLVELSSFLAGEINTAGHSRVLQEENVYLEGLKNTLETTQLIFEQPIKETKINVKEFNMNQYHLPWCLRGFLQELSELKHVDEEEQFSVLQKQFEQWNPVTKEQKELKFCMAVLGTMKREDVIII
;
A
#
# COMPACT_ATOMS: atom_id res chain seq x y z
N MET A 1 7.00 -16.34 -13.83
CA MET A 1 5.58 -16.70 -13.67
C MET A 1 5.42 -17.19 -12.24
N ILE A 2 5.03 -16.29 -11.34
CA ILE A 2 4.85 -16.57 -9.91
C ILE A 2 3.55 -17.39 -9.78
N GLN A 3 3.57 -18.50 -9.06
CA GLN A 3 2.33 -19.12 -8.57
C GLN A 3 1.80 -18.21 -7.46
N MET A 4 0.88 -17.29 -7.80
CA MET A 4 0.14 -16.56 -6.78
C MET A 4 -0.94 -17.49 -6.21
N PRO A 5 -1.11 -17.57 -4.89
CA PRO A 5 -2.25 -18.26 -4.29
C PRO A 5 -3.57 -17.67 -4.81
N LEU A 6 -4.58 -18.52 -5.04
CA LEU A 6 -5.91 -18.14 -5.55
C LEU A 6 -6.62 -17.04 -4.74
N TRP A 7 -6.25 -16.81 -3.48
CA TRP A 7 -6.80 -15.73 -2.66
C TRP A 7 -6.33 -14.32 -3.08
N VAL A 8 -5.27 -14.20 -3.88
CA VAL A 8 -4.81 -12.94 -4.46
C VAL A 8 -5.76 -12.41 -5.56
N LEU A 9 -6.64 -13.27 -6.10
CA LEU A 9 -7.63 -12.91 -7.12
C LEU A 9 -8.99 -12.46 -6.54
N GLY A 10 -9.10 -12.21 -5.24
CA GLY A 10 -10.33 -11.63 -4.65
C GLY A 10 -11.57 -12.53 -4.75
N LEU A 11 -11.41 -13.85 -4.94
CA LEU A 11 -12.51 -14.81 -4.81
C LEU A 11 -12.69 -15.17 -3.33
N ILE A 12 -13.87 -14.83 -2.79
CA ILE A 12 -14.33 -15.24 -1.47
C ILE A 12 -14.20 -16.77 -1.36
N VAL A 13 -13.28 -17.25 -0.51
CA VAL A 13 -13.24 -18.65 -0.11
C VAL A 13 -14.14 -18.82 1.11
N VAL A 14 -15.35 -19.34 0.91
CA VAL A 14 -16.19 -19.88 1.99
C VAL A 14 -15.57 -21.20 2.43
N LEU A 15 -14.81 -21.22 3.52
CA LEU A 15 -14.35 -22.45 4.15
C LEU A 15 -15.41 -22.98 5.11
N LEU A 16 -16.20 -23.94 4.62
CA LEU A 16 -16.97 -24.84 5.48
C LEU A 16 -15.99 -25.78 6.21
N SER A 17 -15.97 -25.74 7.54
CA SER A 17 -15.21 -26.67 8.35
C SER A 17 -15.84 -28.07 8.23
N CYS A 18 -15.13 -28.99 7.56
CA CYS A 18 -15.42 -30.42 7.66
C CYS A 18 -14.29 -31.07 8.46
N GLY A 19 -14.57 -31.29 9.75
CA GLY A 19 -13.68 -32.04 10.62
C GLY A 19 -13.65 -33.51 10.23
N ILE A 20 -12.48 -33.99 9.83
CA ILE A 20 -12.18 -35.42 9.78
C ILE A 20 -11.10 -35.67 10.82
N GLY A 21 -11.53 -36.17 11.98
CA GLY A 21 -10.64 -36.65 13.01
C GLY A 21 -9.89 -37.89 12.51
N SER A 22 -8.56 -37.87 12.61
CA SER A 22 -7.76 -39.09 12.50
C SER A 22 -7.53 -39.67 13.89
N LEU A 23 -8.20 -40.79 14.15
CA LEU A 23 -7.94 -41.69 15.26
C LEU A 23 -6.86 -42.68 14.83
N PHE A 24 -5.61 -42.51 15.26
CA PHE A 24 -4.69 -43.64 15.45
C PHE A 24 -3.74 -43.34 16.61
N GLY A 25 -3.74 -44.25 17.59
CA GLY A 25 -3.03 -44.10 18.85
C GLY A 25 -1.67 -44.78 18.93
N ARG A 26 -0.93 -44.29 19.93
CA ARG A 26 0.16 -44.87 20.74
C ARG A 26 1.49 -45.24 20.09
N GLY A 27 2.50 -44.48 20.53
CA GLY A 27 3.81 -45.00 20.94
C GLY A 27 4.41 -44.06 21.99
N ASP A 28 4.32 -44.43 23.27
CA ASP A 28 5.06 -43.77 24.36
C ASP A 28 6.57 -43.91 24.08
N ARG A 29 7.21 -42.79 23.74
CA ARG A 29 8.65 -42.60 23.88
C ARG A 29 8.86 -41.28 24.62
N ASN A 30 9.35 -41.39 25.85
CA ASN A 30 9.91 -40.28 26.63
C ASN A 30 11.21 -39.80 25.96
N GLU A 31 11.09 -39.15 24.80
CA GLU A 31 12.12 -38.24 24.30
C GLU A 31 11.78 -36.86 24.88
N PRO A 32 12.73 -36.13 25.49
CA PRO A 32 12.49 -34.74 25.84
C PRO A 32 12.07 -34.02 24.55
N PRO A 33 11.03 -33.16 24.57
CA PRO A 33 10.60 -32.47 23.37
C PRO A 33 11.81 -31.79 22.74
N ALA A 34 12.10 -32.12 21.48
CA ALA A 34 13.14 -31.43 20.73
C ALA A 34 12.87 -29.93 20.88
N ILE A 35 13.86 -29.17 21.35
CA ILE A 35 13.71 -27.72 21.51
C ILE A 35 13.40 -27.17 20.13
N GLU A 36 12.14 -26.83 19.91
CA GLU A 36 11.67 -26.35 18.63
C GLU A 36 12.36 -25.02 18.36
N LYS A 37 13.23 -25.02 17.35
CA LYS A 37 14.08 -23.87 17.06
C LYS A 37 13.19 -22.76 16.50
N LYS A 38 12.86 -21.79 17.37
CA LYS A 38 12.09 -20.60 16.97
C LYS A 38 12.87 -19.78 15.94
N LYS A 39 12.18 -19.30 14.91
CA LYS A 39 12.73 -18.27 14.02
C LYS A 39 12.67 -16.92 14.72
N LYS A 40 13.66 -16.07 14.46
CA LYS A 40 13.71 -14.70 14.99
C LYS A 40 13.05 -13.75 14.01
N ALA A 41 12.14 -12.93 14.50
CA ALA A 41 11.49 -11.89 13.72
C ALA A 41 11.66 -10.52 14.37
N VAL A 42 11.97 -9.51 13.56
CA VAL A 42 12.02 -8.12 14.00
C VAL A 42 10.92 -7.34 13.28
N VAL A 43 10.13 -6.61 14.06
CA VAL A 43 9.09 -5.70 13.55
C VAL A 43 9.49 -4.26 13.84
N ILE A 44 9.65 -3.45 12.81
CA ILE A 44 9.97 -2.02 12.92
C ILE A 44 8.73 -1.20 12.51
N GLY A 45 8.28 -0.30 13.37
CA GLY A 45 7.25 0.68 13.03
C GLY A 45 7.85 2.06 12.80
N ILE A 46 7.43 2.74 11.73
CA ILE A 46 7.85 4.11 11.41
C ILE A 46 6.62 4.95 11.06
N HIS A 47 6.28 5.91 11.91
CA HIS A 47 5.09 6.75 11.73
C HIS A 47 5.43 8.10 11.06
N GLY A 48 4.49 8.68 10.31
CA GLY A 48 4.62 10.05 9.79
C GLY A 48 4.35 11.08 10.88
N PHE A 49 5.11 12.19 10.93
CA PHE A 49 4.84 13.23 11.90
C PHE A 49 4.56 14.55 11.18
N TYR A 50 3.39 15.13 11.46
CA TYR A 50 3.04 16.46 11.01
C TYR A 50 2.86 17.42 12.20
N PRO A 51 3.14 18.72 12.03
CA PRO A 51 2.85 19.73 13.04
C PRO A 51 1.40 19.65 13.57
N VAL A 52 1.23 19.70 14.89
CA VAL A 52 -0.06 19.46 15.56
C VAL A 52 -1.21 20.33 15.03
N LYS A 53 -0.93 21.61 14.74
CA LYS A 53 -1.94 22.53 14.19
C LYS A 53 -2.43 22.10 12.81
N PHE A 54 -1.54 21.54 11.99
CA PHE A 54 -1.87 21.01 10.67
C PHE A 54 -2.70 19.73 10.81
N THR A 55 -2.25 18.78 11.63
CA THR A 55 -2.95 17.51 11.85
C THR A 55 -4.39 17.75 12.29
N ARG A 56 -4.61 18.58 13.31
CA ARG A 56 -5.96 18.86 13.82
C ARG A 56 -6.88 19.54 12.81
N GLY A 57 -6.35 20.42 11.96
CA GLY A 57 -7.14 21.22 11.01
C GLY A 57 -7.35 20.58 9.64
N LEU A 58 -6.69 19.46 9.34
CA LEU A 58 -6.85 18.74 8.08
C LEU A 58 -7.13 17.24 8.28
N LEU A 59 -6.33 16.59 9.12
CA LEU A 59 -6.31 15.13 9.33
C LEU A 59 -7.20 14.65 10.50
N GLY A 60 -7.80 15.58 11.24
CA GLY A 60 -8.57 15.30 12.45
C GLY A 60 -7.69 14.99 13.68
N GLU A 61 -8.33 14.65 14.81
CA GLU A 61 -7.66 14.37 16.10
C GLU A 61 -7.01 12.98 16.20
N SER A 62 -6.57 12.38 15.11
CA SER A 62 -5.97 11.05 15.14
C SER A 62 -4.46 11.11 15.42
N THR A 63 -4.06 10.77 16.65
CA THR A 63 -2.67 10.72 17.14
C THR A 63 -2.16 9.28 17.19
N HIS A 64 -2.07 8.62 16.04
CA HIS A 64 -1.40 7.32 15.99
C HIS A 64 0.10 7.50 16.18
N THR A 65 0.79 6.42 16.56
CA THR A 65 2.23 6.43 16.87
C THR A 65 2.93 5.26 16.17
N ALA A 66 4.24 5.36 16.02
CA ALA A 66 5.09 4.27 15.58
C ALA A 66 4.91 3.05 16.49
N GLN A 67 4.80 3.25 17.80
CA GLN A 67 4.55 2.17 18.76
C GLN A 67 3.24 1.44 18.47
N GLU A 68 2.16 2.16 18.20
CA GLU A 68 0.87 1.54 17.87
C GLU A 68 0.95 0.72 16.57
N ILE A 69 1.56 1.28 15.52
CA ILE A 69 1.79 0.59 14.25
C ILE A 69 2.62 -0.69 14.46
N THR A 70 3.72 -0.59 15.22
CA THR A 70 4.59 -1.74 15.52
C THR A 70 3.81 -2.84 16.26
N GLN A 71 3.03 -2.47 17.28
CA GLN A 71 2.27 -3.43 18.07
C GLN A 71 1.19 -4.14 17.24
N ARG A 72 0.50 -3.41 16.36
CA ARG A 72 -0.51 -4.00 15.46
C ARG A 72 0.12 -4.98 14.47
N ALA A 73 1.24 -4.61 13.85
CA ALA A 73 1.99 -5.49 12.97
C ALA A 73 2.50 -6.74 13.70
N ALA A 74 3.08 -6.58 14.88
CA ALA A 74 3.56 -7.69 15.71
C ALA A 74 2.42 -8.63 16.15
N LYS A 75 1.25 -8.09 16.51
CA LYS A 75 0.06 -8.86 16.84
C LYS A 75 -0.40 -9.73 15.65
N GLN A 76 -0.44 -9.17 14.45
CA GLN A 76 -0.81 -9.96 13.26
C GLN A 76 0.26 -10.98 12.89
N LEU A 77 1.55 -10.67 13.09
CA LEU A 77 2.64 -11.62 12.87
C LEU A 77 2.55 -12.81 13.84
N HIS A 78 2.21 -12.56 15.11
CA HIS A 78 1.96 -13.62 16.08
C HIS A 78 0.80 -14.53 15.64
N ARG A 79 -0.33 -13.94 15.21
CA ARG A 79 -1.47 -14.72 14.70
C ARG A 79 -1.13 -15.54 13.46
N TRP A 80 -0.37 -14.95 12.54
CA TRP A 80 0.12 -15.66 11.35
C TRP A 80 1.04 -16.83 11.76
N SER A 81 1.91 -16.62 12.75
CA SER A 81 2.80 -17.63 13.31
C SER A 81 2.05 -18.82 13.91
N GLU A 82 1.01 -18.54 14.71
CA GLU A 82 0.14 -19.58 15.30
C GLU A 82 -0.63 -20.34 14.21
N PHE A 83 -1.18 -19.63 13.22
CA PHE A 83 -1.97 -20.24 12.16
C PHE A 83 -1.15 -21.15 11.24
N ASN A 84 0.11 -20.80 10.98
CA ASN A 84 1.00 -21.54 10.08
C ASN A 84 1.92 -22.54 10.80
N ASP A 85 1.80 -22.69 12.13
CA ASP A 85 2.67 -23.55 12.93
C ASP A 85 4.16 -23.24 12.75
N VAL A 86 4.50 -21.93 12.74
CA VAL A 86 5.88 -21.43 12.61
C VAL A 86 6.24 -20.68 13.89
N PRO A 87 6.93 -21.31 14.86
CA PRO A 87 7.27 -20.66 16.12
C PRO A 87 8.19 -19.44 15.91
N LEU A 88 7.75 -18.27 16.37
CA LEU A 88 8.52 -17.03 16.29
C LEU A 88 8.96 -16.50 17.66
N ASP A 89 10.14 -15.91 17.70
CA ASP A 89 10.59 -14.98 18.73
C ASP A 89 10.56 -13.57 18.12
N ILE A 90 9.60 -12.74 18.55
CA ILE A 90 9.29 -11.45 17.93
C ILE A 90 9.85 -10.32 18.79
N GLU A 91 10.74 -9.53 18.20
CA GLU A 91 11.26 -8.30 18.77
C GLU A 91 10.68 -7.08 18.03
N THR A 92 10.37 -6.02 18.77
CA THR A 92 9.68 -4.84 18.24
C THR A 92 10.49 -3.57 18.44
N ILE A 93 10.61 -2.77 17.39
CA ILE A 93 11.30 -1.47 17.40
C ILE A 93 10.30 -0.41 16.90
N ALA A 94 10.16 0.68 17.62
CA ALA A 94 9.33 1.82 17.21
C ALA A 94 10.22 3.03 16.99
N LEU A 95 10.19 3.59 15.78
CA LEU A 95 10.99 4.75 15.39
C LEU A 95 10.08 5.96 15.23
N GLU A 96 10.22 6.89 16.17
CA GLU A 96 9.59 8.20 16.13
C GLU A 96 10.62 9.27 15.77
N GLY A 97 10.15 10.35 15.15
CA GLY A 97 11.02 11.48 14.86
C GLY A 97 10.28 12.63 14.22
N TYR A 98 10.83 13.83 14.42
CA TYR A 98 10.35 15.06 13.84
C TYR A 98 11.40 15.65 12.90
N GLY A 99 10.99 16.22 11.78
CA GLY A 99 11.92 16.80 10.80
C GLY A 99 11.59 16.40 9.37
N LYS A 100 12.50 16.76 8.48
CA LYS A 100 12.45 16.45 7.05
C LYS A 100 12.70 14.97 6.78
N VAL A 101 12.24 14.48 5.63
CA VAL A 101 12.28 13.04 5.29
C VAL A 101 13.70 12.46 5.34
N LEU A 102 14.68 13.11 4.72
CA LEU A 102 16.07 12.60 4.67
C LEU A 102 16.79 12.70 6.03
N GLU A 103 16.51 13.77 6.79
CA GLU A 103 17.02 13.95 8.15
C GLU A 103 16.47 12.85 9.08
N ARG A 104 15.16 12.60 9.00
CA ARG A 104 14.51 11.54 9.78
C ARG A 104 15.01 10.15 9.41
N ALA A 105 15.28 9.87 8.14
CA ALA A 105 15.90 8.61 7.73
C ALA A 105 17.31 8.44 8.32
N SER A 106 18.09 9.53 8.40
CA SER A 106 19.42 9.49 9.01
C SER A 106 19.35 9.29 10.53
N TYR A 107 18.41 9.96 11.20
CA TYR A 107 18.17 9.77 12.64
C TYR A 107 17.66 8.36 12.96
N ALA A 108 16.74 7.83 12.15
CA ALA A 108 16.25 6.46 12.28
C ALA A 108 17.40 5.45 12.23
N LEU A 109 18.35 5.60 11.31
CA LEU A 109 19.52 4.73 11.24
C LEU A 109 20.42 4.82 12.48
N GLN A 110 20.64 6.02 13.02
CA GLN A 110 21.38 6.20 14.27
C GLN A 110 20.70 5.48 15.44
N LEU A 111 19.38 5.57 15.56
CA LEU A 111 18.65 4.85 16.59
C LEU A 111 18.78 3.33 16.45
N LEU A 112 18.76 2.84 15.21
CA LEU A 112 18.88 1.42 14.90
C LEU A 112 20.26 0.85 15.19
N GLU A 113 21.31 1.66 15.35
CA GLU A 113 22.65 1.16 15.76
C GLU A 113 22.58 0.29 17.02
N ASN A 114 21.69 0.63 17.97
CA ASN A 114 21.48 -0.13 19.20
C ASN A 114 20.81 -1.50 19.00
N TRP A 115 20.30 -1.78 17.81
CA TRP A 115 19.51 -2.97 17.47
C TRP A 115 20.12 -3.77 16.30
N MET A 116 21.35 -3.43 15.87
CA MET A 116 21.98 -4.05 14.71
C MET A 116 22.16 -5.56 14.85
N ASP A 117 22.48 -6.06 16.04
CA ASP A 117 22.62 -7.50 16.30
C ASP A 117 21.29 -8.23 16.09
N SER A 118 20.19 -7.67 16.58
CA SER A 118 18.85 -8.20 16.38
C SER A 118 18.45 -8.18 14.90
N ILE A 119 18.69 -7.06 14.22
CA ILE A 119 18.30 -6.85 12.82
C ILE A 119 19.09 -7.76 11.88
N SER A 120 20.41 -7.85 12.07
CA SER A 120 21.26 -8.69 11.22
C SER A 120 21.14 -10.19 11.52
N GLY A 121 20.70 -10.54 12.74
CA GLY A 121 20.51 -11.91 13.20
C GLY A 121 19.08 -12.45 13.08
N CYS A 122 18.13 -11.68 12.52
CA CYS A 122 16.75 -12.13 12.34
C CYS A 122 16.55 -12.94 11.05
N ASP A 123 15.59 -13.85 11.07
CA ASP A 123 15.13 -14.57 9.88
C ASP A 123 14.14 -13.72 9.09
N TYR A 124 13.23 -13.03 9.79
CA TYR A 124 12.18 -12.19 9.20
C TYR A 124 12.27 -10.74 9.66
N LEU A 125 12.33 -9.80 8.72
CA LEU A 125 12.26 -8.36 8.99
C LEU A 125 10.99 -7.78 8.39
N ILE A 126 10.09 -7.30 9.25
CA ILE A 126 8.84 -6.65 8.87
C ILE A 126 8.91 -5.18 9.24
N ILE A 127 8.66 -4.29 8.28
CA ILE A 127 8.70 -2.85 8.49
C ILE A 127 7.34 -2.28 8.15
N ALA A 128 6.60 -1.82 9.15
CA ALA A 128 5.30 -1.18 8.98
C ALA A 128 5.47 0.34 9.05
N SER A 129 4.89 1.06 8.10
CA SER A 129 5.06 2.51 8.02
C SER A 129 3.82 3.23 7.52
N HIS A 130 3.71 4.52 7.86
CA HIS A 130 2.56 5.34 7.52
C HIS A 130 2.96 6.71 7.00
N SER A 131 2.27 7.20 5.96
CA SER A 131 2.41 8.58 5.48
C SER A 131 3.86 8.94 5.12
N GLN A 132 4.46 9.99 5.72
CA GLN A 132 5.89 10.30 5.53
C GLN A 132 6.84 9.19 6.02
N GLY A 133 6.37 8.32 6.92
CA GLY A 133 7.13 7.16 7.39
C GLY A 133 7.47 6.19 6.25
N VAL A 134 6.67 6.16 5.18
CA VAL A 134 6.89 5.28 4.02
C VAL A 134 8.20 5.57 3.28
N PRO A 135 8.46 6.79 2.76
CA PRO A 135 9.74 7.09 2.14
C PRO A 135 10.92 6.91 3.10
N ILE A 136 10.73 7.15 4.41
CA ILE A 136 11.75 6.90 5.44
C ILE A 136 12.05 5.40 5.54
N ALA A 137 11.03 4.55 5.64
CA ALA A 137 11.18 3.10 5.74
C ALA A 137 11.92 2.52 4.53
N ILE A 138 11.57 2.98 3.32
CA ILE A 138 12.23 2.57 2.08
C ILE A 138 13.72 3.00 2.10
N ASN A 139 14.01 4.25 2.48
CA ASN A 139 15.38 4.77 2.57
C ASN A 139 16.23 3.98 3.58
N VAL A 140 15.74 3.85 4.82
CA VAL A 140 16.41 3.12 5.91
C VAL A 140 16.69 1.69 5.50
N THR A 141 15.69 0.97 4.98
CA THR A 141 15.86 -0.43 4.52
C THR A 141 16.92 -0.53 3.44
N SER A 142 16.89 0.38 2.45
CA SER A 142 17.85 0.39 1.35
C SER A 142 19.28 0.60 1.85
N ARG A 143 19.47 1.49 2.84
CA ARG A 143 20.78 1.75 3.44
C ARG A 143 21.28 0.56 4.26
N LEU A 144 20.41 -0.13 5.00
CA LEU A 144 20.75 -1.37 5.70
C LEU A 144 21.13 -2.50 4.74
N ILE A 145 20.44 -2.63 3.60
CA ILE A 145 20.80 -3.57 2.53
C ILE A 145 22.20 -3.26 2.00
N ASN A 146 22.46 -2.03 1.59
CA ASN A 146 23.73 -1.64 0.99
C ASN A 146 24.91 -1.76 1.96
N ALA A 147 24.67 -1.57 3.26
CA ALA A 147 25.67 -1.77 4.30
C ALA A 147 25.92 -3.26 4.64
N GLY A 148 25.15 -4.18 4.07
CA GLY A 148 25.32 -5.63 4.26
C GLY A 148 24.64 -6.19 5.52
N TYR A 149 23.99 -5.36 6.34
CA TYR A 149 23.34 -5.80 7.57
C TYR A 149 22.18 -6.79 7.32
N LEU A 150 21.56 -6.73 6.14
CA LEU A 150 20.43 -7.58 5.77
C LEU A 150 20.83 -8.75 4.83
N ALA A 151 22.12 -9.12 4.80
CA ALA A 151 22.62 -10.18 3.92
C ALA A 151 22.03 -11.56 4.25
N ASN A 152 21.81 -11.84 5.54
CA ASN A 152 21.37 -13.16 6.02
C ASN A 152 19.86 -13.24 6.32
N VAL A 153 19.13 -12.14 6.19
CA VAL A 153 17.68 -12.12 6.45
C VAL A 153 16.95 -12.86 5.32
N GLU A 154 16.11 -13.83 5.68
CA GLU A 154 15.42 -14.71 4.73
C GLU A 154 14.29 -13.98 4.01
N LYS A 155 13.48 -13.20 4.77
CA LYS A 155 12.32 -12.46 4.26
C LYS A 155 12.33 -11.04 4.79
N ILE A 156 12.23 -10.07 3.89
CA ILE A 156 12.11 -8.66 4.21
C ILE A 156 10.83 -8.14 3.56
N GLY A 157 9.97 -7.53 4.36
CA GLY A 157 8.69 -6.99 3.91
C GLY A 157 8.42 -5.60 4.44
N LEU A 158 7.94 -4.71 3.57
CA LEU A 158 7.43 -3.40 3.95
C LEU A 158 5.92 -3.35 3.80
N ILE A 159 5.23 -2.94 4.87
CA ILE A 159 3.80 -2.65 4.90
C ILE A 159 3.65 -1.13 4.93
N ASN A 160 3.44 -0.54 3.76
CA ASN A 160 3.40 0.90 3.56
C ASN A 160 1.95 1.37 3.50
N VAL A 161 1.52 2.17 4.46
CA VAL A 161 0.12 2.60 4.59
C VAL A 161 0.00 4.10 4.32
N SER A 162 -0.90 4.50 3.43
CA SER A 162 -1.14 5.90 3.03
C SER A 162 0.13 6.69 2.71
N GLY A 163 1.09 6.06 2.02
CA GLY A 163 2.41 6.66 1.73
C GLY A 163 2.36 7.86 0.80
N ILE A 164 3.16 8.88 1.06
CA ILE A 164 3.21 10.09 0.23
C ILE A 164 4.15 9.95 -0.99
N CYS A 165 4.17 8.79 -1.65
CA CYS A 165 5.17 8.49 -2.70
C CYS A 165 5.10 9.41 -3.93
N LEU A 166 3.94 10.03 -4.18
CA LEU A 166 3.73 11.09 -5.17
C LEU A 166 3.17 12.38 -4.53
N GLY A 167 3.42 12.56 -3.23
CA GLY A 167 2.96 13.70 -2.45
C GLY A 167 1.46 13.67 -2.11
N PRO A 168 0.97 14.70 -1.41
CA PRO A 168 -0.45 14.88 -1.08
C PRO A 168 -1.31 15.23 -2.31
N PHE A 169 -2.61 15.45 -2.11
CA PHE A 169 -3.50 15.97 -3.15
C PHE A 169 -2.93 17.27 -3.76
N SER A 170 -2.97 17.35 -5.10
CA SER A 170 -2.48 18.51 -5.85
C SER A 170 -3.21 19.80 -5.45
N GLY A 171 -2.46 20.90 -5.36
CA GLY A 171 -2.96 22.22 -4.97
C GLY A 171 -3.29 22.40 -3.48
N LEU A 172 -3.10 21.37 -2.64
CA LEU A 172 -3.33 21.49 -1.21
C LEU A 172 -2.31 22.43 -0.53
N ASP A 173 -1.07 22.48 -1.04
CA ASP A 173 0.00 23.42 -0.66
C ASP A 173 -0.47 24.88 -0.67
N SER A 174 -1.21 25.28 -1.71
CA SER A 174 -1.76 26.63 -1.86
C SER A 174 -2.87 26.96 -0.85
N LYS A 175 -3.51 25.94 -0.29
CA LYS A 175 -4.62 26.05 0.66
C LYS A 175 -4.17 25.94 2.12
N LEU A 176 -2.89 25.65 2.38
CA LEU A 176 -2.40 25.50 3.75
C LEU A 176 -2.41 26.84 4.49
N PRO A 177 -3.06 26.94 5.67
CA PRO A 177 -3.02 28.14 6.48
C PRO A 177 -1.66 28.25 7.19
N ILE A 178 -0.62 28.62 6.43
CA ILE A 178 0.78 28.67 6.89
C ILE A 178 1.02 29.78 7.96
N LYS A 179 0.06 30.68 8.15
CA LYS A 179 0.10 31.70 9.21
C LYS A 179 0.06 31.04 10.59
N GLY A 180 1.13 31.24 11.38
CA GLY A 180 1.22 30.73 12.76
C GLY A 180 2.06 29.45 12.92
N PHE A 181 2.67 28.95 11.85
CA PHE A 181 3.74 27.95 11.91
C PHE A 181 5.11 28.64 11.98
N SER A 182 6.05 28.05 12.72
CA SER A 182 7.48 28.39 12.68
C SER A 182 8.07 28.11 11.31
N ASN A 183 9.23 28.70 10.98
CA ASN A 183 9.88 28.44 9.69
C ASN A 183 10.22 26.96 9.49
N PHE A 184 10.68 26.29 10.55
CA PHE A 184 10.97 24.86 10.52
C PHE A 184 9.73 24.00 10.24
N GLU A 185 8.60 24.29 10.89
CA GLU A 185 7.33 23.59 10.60
C GLU A 185 6.87 23.78 9.15
N LYS A 186 7.09 24.97 8.58
CA LYS A 186 6.76 25.24 7.17
C LYS A 186 7.59 24.42 6.22
N GLU A 187 8.89 24.32 6.47
CA GLU A 187 9.79 23.52 5.64
C GLU A 187 9.38 22.05 5.63
N ILE A 188 9.03 21.48 6.79
CA ILE A 188 8.53 20.10 6.88
C ILE A 188 7.21 19.91 6.12
N LEU A 189 6.28 20.87 6.23
CA LEU A 189 4.98 20.81 5.58
C LEU A 189 5.05 21.00 4.06
N LEU A 190 6.00 21.77 3.56
CA LEU A 190 6.15 22.04 2.13
C LEU A 190 6.99 20.97 1.43
N GLU A 191 7.98 20.39 2.11
CA GLU A 191 8.87 19.35 1.55
C GLU A 191 8.08 18.16 0.97
N ILE A 192 6.99 17.74 1.61
CA ILE A 192 6.20 16.59 1.11
C ILE A 192 5.59 16.81 -0.28
N PHE A 193 5.42 18.06 -0.71
CA PHE A 193 4.92 18.39 -2.05
C PHE A 193 6.01 18.26 -3.11
N ASP A 194 7.29 18.16 -2.73
CA ASP A 194 8.36 17.89 -3.70
C ASP A 194 8.24 16.49 -4.31
N PHE A 195 7.58 15.54 -3.64
CA PHE A 195 7.25 14.23 -4.22
C PHE A 195 6.28 14.31 -5.42
N GLN A 196 5.59 15.43 -5.63
CA GLN A 196 4.72 15.62 -6.80
C GLN A 196 5.51 15.85 -8.10
N ASP A 197 6.79 16.23 -7.98
CA ASP A 197 7.71 16.39 -9.10
C ASP A 197 8.62 15.14 -9.21
N PRO A 198 8.55 14.35 -10.30
CA PRO A 198 9.33 13.13 -10.44
C PRO A 198 10.85 13.38 -10.53
N GLU A 199 11.27 14.61 -10.81
CA GLU A 199 12.67 15.03 -10.93
C GLU A 199 13.19 15.77 -9.67
N SER A 200 12.35 15.92 -8.63
CA SER A 200 12.83 16.43 -7.34
C SER A 200 13.85 15.49 -6.69
N GLU A 201 14.67 16.01 -5.79
CA GLU A 201 15.65 15.21 -5.05
C GLU A 201 14.99 14.07 -4.29
N LEU A 202 13.86 14.34 -3.61
CA LEU A 202 13.12 13.33 -2.84
C LEU A 202 12.54 12.23 -3.73
N SER A 203 11.95 12.59 -4.87
CA SER A 203 11.41 11.62 -5.83
C SER A 203 12.51 10.75 -6.44
N CYS A 204 13.65 11.36 -6.78
CA CYS A 204 14.82 10.65 -7.28
C CYS A 204 15.38 9.66 -6.25
N GLU A 205 15.54 10.10 -5.01
CA GLU A 205 16.04 9.26 -3.91
C GLU A 205 15.07 8.12 -3.59
N LEU A 206 13.76 8.39 -3.52
CA LEU A 206 12.75 7.36 -3.31
C LEU A 206 12.81 6.27 -4.38
N ARG A 207 12.88 6.66 -5.66
CA ARG A 207 13.03 5.70 -6.79
C ARG A 207 14.33 4.91 -6.68
N ARG A 208 15.45 5.57 -6.37
CA ARG A 208 16.76 4.91 -6.19
C ARG A 208 16.70 3.87 -5.08
N HIS A 209 16.09 4.18 -3.94
CA HIS A 209 15.95 3.25 -2.82
C HIS A 209 15.03 2.08 -3.13
N LEU A 210 13.89 2.34 -3.79
CA LEU A 210 12.97 1.27 -4.20
C LEU A 210 13.65 0.28 -5.15
N ARG A 211 14.51 0.74 -6.07
CA ARG A 211 15.34 -0.13 -6.93
C ARG A 211 16.22 -1.08 -6.13
N VAL A 212 16.90 -0.57 -5.10
CA VAL A 212 17.71 -1.41 -4.20
C VAL A 212 16.85 -2.48 -3.51
N LEU A 213 15.66 -2.11 -3.03
CA LEU A 213 14.75 -3.03 -2.34
C LEU A 213 14.29 -4.16 -3.27
N VAL A 214 13.78 -3.83 -4.45
CA VAL A 214 13.27 -4.86 -5.38
C VAL A 214 14.38 -5.78 -5.88
N ASN A 215 15.58 -5.26 -6.11
CA ASN A 215 16.76 -6.06 -6.50
C ASN A 215 17.21 -7.03 -5.40
N ARG A 216 16.94 -6.70 -4.12
CA ARG A 216 17.17 -7.60 -2.98
C ARG A 216 15.95 -8.48 -2.66
N ASN A 217 14.98 -8.56 -3.57
CA ASN A 217 13.75 -9.33 -3.39
C ASN A 217 12.94 -8.92 -2.15
N VAL A 218 13.01 -7.66 -1.74
CA VAL A 218 12.14 -7.12 -0.69
C VAL A 218 10.71 -7.06 -1.19
N LYS A 219 9.77 -7.52 -0.37
CA LYS A 219 8.33 -7.47 -0.67
C LYS A 219 7.77 -6.13 -0.23
N LEU A 220 7.10 -5.44 -1.13
CA LEU A 220 6.55 -4.10 -0.93
C LEU A 220 5.04 -4.19 -1.01
N THR A 221 4.36 -4.00 0.12
CA THR A 221 2.90 -3.83 0.16
C THR A 221 2.59 -2.35 0.31
N PHE A 222 1.78 -1.82 -0.60
CA PHE A 222 1.26 -0.46 -0.51
C PHE A 222 -0.24 -0.49 -0.29
N VAL A 223 -0.71 0.21 0.74
CA VAL A 223 -2.11 0.25 1.13
C VAL A 223 -2.59 1.69 1.13
N GLY A 224 -3.59 1.99 0.31
CA GLY A 224 -4.25 3.29 0.28
C GLY A 224 -5.63 3.23 0.94
N SER A 225 -6.10 4.34 1.50
CA SER A 225 -7.51 4.47 1.91
C SER A 225 -8.31 5.09 0.76
N MET A 226 -9.47 4.51 0.44
CA MET A 226 -10.30 4.99 -0.68
C MET A 226 -10.78 6.43 -0.46
N ASN A 227 -11.13 6.78 0.77
CA ASN A 227 -11.63 8.11 1.16
C ASN A 227 -10.59 8.89 1.99
N ASP A 228 -9.29 8.73 1.68
CA ASP A 228 -8.24 9.54 2.29
C ASP A 228 -8.46 11.02 1.89
N GLN A 229 -8.42 11.92 2.86
CA GLN A 229 -8.61 13.36 2.68
C GLN A 229 -7.30 14.10 2.39
N PHE A 230 -6.16 13.41 2.44
CA PHE A 230 -4.84 14.03 2.37
C PHE A 230 -3.92 13.40 1.34
N VAL A 231 -3.85 12.06 1.29
CA VAL A 231 -2.98 11.31 0.38
C VAL A 231 -3.83 10.60 -0.68
N PRO A 232 -3.73 10.99 -1.96
CA PRO A 232 -4.49 10.34 -3.02
C PRO A 232 -4.06 8.89 -3.23
N LEU A 233 -4.96 8.07 -3.79
CA LEU A 233 -4.69 6.65 -4.06
C LEU A 233 -3.47 6.46 -4.98
N TYR A 234 -3.29 7.30 -6.00
CA TYR A 234 -2.11 7.19 -6.86
C TYR A 234 -0.78 7.30 -6.08
N SER A 235 -0.76 8.13 -5.03
CA SER A 235 0.40 8.37 -4.18
C SER A 235 0.60 7.25 -3.18
N SER A 236 -0.45 6.90 -2.42
CA SER A 236 -0.40 5.83 -1.41
C SER A 236 -0.10 4.45 -1.99
N LEU A 237 -0.50 4.20 -3.24
CA LEU A 237 -0.25 2.95 -3.96
C LEU A 237 1.03 2.98 -4.81
N ASN A 238 1.78 4.10 -4.81
CA ASN A 238 2.99 4.28 -5.62
C ASN A 238 2.81 3.78 -7.06
N VAL A 239 1.84 4.34 -7.79
CA VAL A 239 1.37 3.78 -9.07
C VAL A 239 2.39 3.85 -10.20
N VAL A 240 3.45 4.64 -10.04
CA VAL A 240 4.53 4.84 -11.01
C VAL A 240 5.48 3.65 -11.12
N MET A 241 5.47 2.73 -10.16
CA MET A 241 6.38 1.59 -10.14
C MET A 241 5.66 0.29 -10.50
N LYS A 242 6.20 -0.51 -11.41
CA LYS A 242 5.70 -1.86 -11.68
C LYS A 242 6.80 -2.87 -11.51
N HIS A 243 6.54 -3.82 -10.63
CA HIS A 243 7.45 -4.90 -10.32
C HIS A 243 6.69 -6.01 -9.59
N PRO A 244 6.98 -7.31 -9.82
CA PRO A 244 6.23 -8.41 -9.19
C PRO A 244 6.38 -8.52 -7.65
N ASN A 245 7.34 -7.80 -7.06
CA ASN A 245 7.45 -7.69 -5.59
C ASN A 245 6.60 -6.54 -5.01
N VAL A 246 5.89 -5.78 -5.85
CA VAL A 246 4.98 -4.71 -5.42
C VAL A 246 3.56 -5.23 -5.44
N PHE A 247 2.94 -5.21 -4.27
CA PHE A 247 1.54 -5.58 -4.05
C PHE A 247 0.76 -4.36 -3.54
N ARG A 248 -0.48 -4.19 -4.01
CA ARG A 248 -1.32 -3.04 -3.72
C ARG A 248 -2.67 -3.48 -3.19
N CYS A 249 -3.11 -2.80 -2.13
CA CYS A 249 -4.42 -2.97 -1.53
C CYS A 249 -5.09 -1.62 -1.31
N VAL A 250 -6.42 -1.59 -1.34
CA VAL A 250 -7.19 -0.42 -0.92
C VAL A 250 -8.06 -0.80 0.27
N TYR A 251 -7.97 0.02 1.31
CA TYR A 251 -8.89 0.00 2.44
C TYR A 251 -10.14 0.79 2.08
N ILE A 252 -11.29 0.16 2.31
CA ILE A 252 -12.60 0.78 2.17
C ILE A 252 -13.22 0.77 3.55
N ASP A 253 -13.62 1.95 4.00
CA ASP A 253 -14.20 2.14 5.31
C ASP A 253 -15.62 1.54 5.36
N GLY A 254 -15.86 0.61 6.27
CA GLY A 254 -17.16 -0.07 6.39
C GLY A 254 -18.31 0.88 6.75
N ASP A 255 -18.00 2.03 7.35
CA ASP A 255 -18.99 3.07 7.66
C ASP A 255 -19.25 4.01 6.46
N SER A 256 -18.52 3.85 5.35
CA SER A 256 -18.69 4.68 4.15
C SER A 256 -19.71 4.10 3.19
N ASP A 257 -20.55 4.97 2.60
CA ASP A 257 -21.56 4.61 1.59
C ASP A 257 -20.92 4.57 0.19
N GLN A 258 -19.88 3.75 0.02
CA GLN A 258 -19.23 3.58 -1.27
C GLN A 258 -20.07 2.68 -2.18
N PRO A 259 -20.35 3.11 -3.41
CA PRO A 259 -21.19 2.33 -4.32
C PRO A 259 -20.46 1.07 -4.81
N ASP A 260 -21.20 -0.04 -4.93
CA ASP A 260 -20.70 -1.32 -5.43
C ASP A 260 -19.91 -1.18 -6.75
N PHE A 261 -20.35 -0.27 -7.62
CA PHE A 261 -19.66 0.08 -8.86
C PHE A 261 -18.20 0.49 -8.62
N LEU A 262 -17.95 1.44 -7.71
CA LEU A 262 -16.60 1.94 -7.46
C LEU A 262 -15.75 0.90 -6.74
N ILE A 263 -16.35 0.13 -5.83
CA ILE A 263 -15.66 -0.98 -5.15
C ILE A 263 -15.16 -2.00 -6.17
N ASN A 264 -16.04 -2.44 -7.08
CA ASN A 264 -15.69 -3.43 -8.10
C ASN A 264 -14.69 -2.87 -9.12
N LEU A 265 -14.87 -1.64 -9.59
CA LEU A 265 -13.92 -0.98 -10.49
C LEU A 265 -12.53 -0.89 -9.86
N MET A 266 -12.45 -0.48 -8.59
CA MET A 266 -11.19 -0.42 -7.86
C MET A 266 -10.55 -1.79 -7.71
N ASN A 267 -11.33 -2.84 -7.43
CA ASN A 267 -10.82 -4.20 -7.36
C ASN A 267 -10.16 -4.64 -8.68
N LEU A 268 -10.83 -4.41 -9.82
CA LEU A 268 -10.32 -4.77 -11.15
C LEU A 268 -9.06 -3.97 -11.53
N ILE A 269 -9.01 -2.67 -11.17
CA ILE A 269 -7.81 -1.85 -11.31
C ILE A 269 -6.66 -2.45 -10.50
N LEU A 270 -6.88 -2.80 -9.24
CA LEU A 270 -5.83 -3.37 -8.38
C LEU A 270 -5.34 -4.73 -8.88
N ILE A 271 -6.23 -5.62 -9.34
CA ILE A 271 -5.86 -6.88 -9.98
C ILE A 271 -4.92 -6.61 -11.16
N THR A 272 -5.31 -5.71 -12.06
CA THR A 272 -4.53 -5.33 -13.25
C THR A 272 -3.16 -4.78 -12.86
N LYS A 273 -3.09 -3.87 -11.88
CA LYS A 273 -1.82 -3.29 -11.41
C LYS A 273 -0.92 -4.29 -10.68
N ASN A 274 -1.49 -5.20 -9.89
CA ASN A 274 -0.73 -6.25 -9.18
C ASN A 274 -0.19 -7.30 -10.16
N LEU A 275 -0.83 -7.49 -11.31
CA LEU A 275 -0.31 -8.28 -12.44
C LEU A 275 0.69 -7.50 -13.32
N CYS A 276 1.04 -6.27 -12.94
CA CYS A 276 1.97 -5.38 -13.66
C CYS A 276 1.48 -4.92 -15.05
N HIS A 277 0.17 -4.91 -15.29
CA HIS A 277 -0.46 -4.35 -16.49
C HIS A 277 -0.70 -2.83 -16.36
N GLU A 278 -1.05 -2.18 -17.48
CA GLU A 278 -1.46 -0.77 -17.48
C GLU A 278 -2.91 -0.62 -17.05
N ASP A 279 -3.20 0.43 -16.30
CA ASP A 279 -4.56 0.92 -16.06
C ASP A 279 -4.84 2.20 -16.86
N HIS A 280 -3.94 2.56 -17.79
CA HIS A 280 -4.02 3.76 -18.62
C HIS A 280 -4.30 5.03 -17.80
N GLU A 281 -3.66 5.13 -16.64
CA GLU A 281 -3.79 6.23 -15.67
C GLU A 281 -5.19 6.40 -15.06
N LEU A 282 -6.10 5.44 -15.25
CA LEU A 282 -7.46 5.48 -14.71
C LEU A 282 -7.47 5.71 -13.19
N LEU A 283 -6.59 5.04 -12.44
CA LEU A 283 -6.48 5.23 -11.00
C LEU A 283 -6.05 6.65 -10.61
N VAL A 284 -5.21 7.29 -11.43
CA VAL A 284 -4.76 8.68 -11.20
C VAL A 284 -5.94 9.63 -11.34
N GLU A 285 -6.69 9.50 -12.43
CA GLU A 285 -7.89 10.30 -12.69
C GLU A 285 -8.95 10.09 -11.61
N LEU A 286 -9.26 8.83 -11.28
CA LEU A 286 -10.24 8.48 -10.24
C LEU A 286 -9.87 9.03 -8.87
N SER A 287 -8.58 9.05 -8.51
CA SER A 287 -8.13 9.51 -7.18
C SER A 287 -8.64 10.90 -6.84
N SER A 288 -8.80 11.79 -7.82
CA SER A 288 -9.26 13.16 -7.61
C SER A 288 -10.72 13.25 -7.13
N PHE A 289 -11.56 12.30 -7.55
CA PHE A 289 -12.97 12.20 -7.16
C PHE A 289 -13.19 11.49 -5.83
N LEU A 290 -12.15 10.85 -5.29
CA LEU A 290 -12.22 10.00 -4.11
C LEU A 290 -11.73 10.70 -2.83
N ALA A 291 -11.35 11.98 -2.92
CA ALA A 291 -10.89 12.75 -1.77
C ALA A 291 -11.92 12.73 -0.63
N GLY A 292 -11.49 12.31 0.55
CA GLY A 292 -12.31 12.30 1.75
C GLY A 292 -12.63 13.69 2.28
N GLU A 293 -13.59 13.76 3.20
CA GLU A 293 -13.94 15.00 3.88
C GLU A 293 -12.81 15.47 4.81
N ILE A 294 -12.50 16.77 4.77
CA ILE A 294 -11.51 17.42 5.63
C ILE A 294 -11.96 17.34 7.10
N ASN A 295 -11.02 17.28 8.04
CA ASN A 295 -11.25 17.15 9.49
C ASN A 295 -11.87 15.83 9.95
N THR A 296 -12.04 14.88 9.03
CA THR A 296 -12.31 13.49 9.42
C THR A 296 -11.00 12.76 9.74
N ALA A 297 -11.07 11.59 10.35
CA ALA A 297 -9.89 10.75 10.64
C ALA A 297 -9.54 9.79 9.48
N GLY A 298 -9.98 10.06 8.24
CA GLY A 298 -9.86 9.14 7.09
C GLY A 298 -8.44 8.62 6.84
N HIS A 299 -7.46 9.53 6.81
CA HIS A 299 -6.04 9.26 6.55
C HIS A 299 -5.40 8.27 7.53
N SER A 300 -5.94 8.20 8.75
CA SER A 300 -5.38 7.37 9.82
C SER A 300 -6.28 6.20 10.20
N ARG A 301 -7.55 6.18 9.79
CA ARG A 301 -8.51 5.10 10.11
C ARG A 301 -8.02 3.74 9.61
N VAL A 302 -7.37 3.73 8.43
CA VAL A 302 -6.73 2.55 7.85
C VAL A 302 -5.69 1.88 8.77
N LEU A 303 -5.05 2.63 9.68
CA LEU A 303 -4.09 2.06 10.64
C LEU A 303 -4.76 1.18 11.70
N GLN A 304 -6.07 1.33 11.89
CA GLN A 304 -6.81 0.55 12.87
C GLN A 304 -7.21 -0.83 12.33
N GLU A 305 -7.22 -0.98 11.00
CA GLU A 305 -7.66 -2.20 10.32
C GLU A 305 -6.60 -3.30 10.42
N GLU A 306 -6.95 -4.42 11.06
CA GLU A 306 -6.03 -5.53 11.29
C GLU A 306 -5.64 -6.22 9.97
N ASN A 307 -6.55 -6.28 9.00
CA ASN A 307 -6.32 -6.92 7.71
C ASN A 307 -5.23 -6.21 6.89
N VAL A 308 -5.02 -4.90 7.09
CA VAL A 308 -3.94 -4.15 6.42
C VAL A 308 -2.57 -4.76 6.72
N TYR A 309 -2.33 -5.10 7.99
CA TYR A 309 -1.08 -5.72 8.41
C TYR A 309 -1.03 -7.19 7.98
N LEU A 310 -2.14 -7.91 8.09
CA LEU A 310 -2.21 -9.32 7.69
C LEU A 310 -1.90 -9.51 6.20
N GLU A 311 -2.49 -8.72 5.31
CA GLU A 311 -2.22 -8.80 3.88
C GLU A 311 -0.77 -8.45 3.54
N GLY A 312 -0.18 -7.49 4.25
CA GLY A 312 1.25 -7.18 4.15
C GLY A 312 2.16 -8.35 4.56
N LEU A 313 1.80 -9.05 5.63
CA LEU A 313 2.50 -10.22 6.11
C LEU A 313 2.37 -11.41 5.15
N LYS A 314 1.17 -11.67 4.62
CA LYS A 314 0.98 -12.72 3.61
C LYS A 314 1.80 -12.45 2.36
N ASN A 315 1.79 -11.23 1.83
CA ASN A 315 2.65 -10.86 0.70
C ASN A 315 4.13 -11.13 1.00
N THR A 316 4.58 -10.86 2.22
CA THR A 316 5.98 -11.05 2.61
C THR A 316 6.36 -12.52 2.79
N LEU A 317 5.56 -13.26 3.56
CA LEU A 317 5.91 -14.57 4.09
C LEU A 317 5.41 -15.71 3.20
N GLU A 318 4.29 -15.52 2.50
CA GLU A 318 3.65 -16.56 1.68
C GLU A 318 4.00 -16.48 0.19
N THR A 319 4.62 -15.37 -0.26
CA THR A 319 5.11 -15.27 -1.65
C THR A 319 6.57 -15.70 -1.77
N THR A 320 6.93 -16.25 -2.93
CA THR A 320 8.26 -16.78 -3.20
C THR A 320 9.24 -15.68 -3.64
N GLN A 321 10.53 -16.02 -3.67
CA GLN A 321 11.51 -15.19 -4.37
C GLN A 321 11.27 -15.25 -5.88
N LEU A 322 11.71 -14.21 -6.59
CA LEU A 322 11.68 -14.23 -8.05
C LEU A 322 12.66 -15.28 -8.59
N ILE A 323 12.20 -16.07 -9.56
CA ILE A 323 13.03 -17.07 -10.25
C ILE A 323 14.12 -16.38 -11.09
N PHE A 324 13.78 -15.23 -11.66
CA PHE A 324 14.67 -14.39 -12.45
C PHE A 324 14.53 -12.95 -11.99
N GLU A 325 15.64 -12.20 -11.98
CA GLU A 325 15.59 -10.76 -11.79
C GLU A 325 14.63 -10.13 -12.81
N GLN A 326 13.80 -9.20 -12.36
CA GLN A 326 12.85 -8.50 -13.22
C GLN A 326 13.22 -7.02 -13.21
N PRO A 327 13.27 -6.37 -14.39
CA PRO A 327 13.49 -4.94 -14.42
C PRO A 327 12.29 -4.25 -13.80
N ILE A 328 12.59 -3.20 -13.04
CA ILE A 328 11.60 -2.22 -12.65
C ILE A 328 11.09 -1.48 -13.91
N LYS A 329 9.78 -1.40 -14.07
CA LYS A 329 9.17 -0.49 -15.06
C LYS A 329 8.66 0.75 -14.31
N GLU A 330 9.05 1.92 -14.79
CA GLU A 330 8.67 3.21 -14.20
C GLU A 330 7.84 4.01 -15.21
N THR A 331 6.68 4.50 -14.78
CA THR A 331 5.88 5.49 -15.52
C THR A 331 6.13 6.85 -14.90
N LYS A 332 6.46 7.87 -15.71
CA LYS A 332 6.65 9.23 -15.21
C LYS A 332 5.30 9.94 -15.14
N ILE A 333 4.85 10.24 -13.92
CA ILE A 333 3.68 11.08 -13.67
C ILE A 333 4.17 12.34 -12.97
N ASN A 334 3.96 13.50 -13.59
CA ASN A 334 4.19 14.78 -12.94
C ASN A 334 2.86 15.31 -12.41
N VAL A 335 2.66 15.18 -11.09
CA VAL A 335 1.41 15.59 -10.43
C VAL A 335 1.23 17.11 -10.44
N LYS A 336 2.33 17.88 -10.53
CA LYS A 336 2.26 19.35 -10.65
C LYS A 336 1.73 19.81 -12.01
N GLU A 337 1.97 19.02 -13.05
CA GLU A 337 1.48 19.27 -14.41
C GLU A 337 0.10 18.65 -14.65
N PHE A 338 -0.34 17.79 -13.74
CA PHE A 338 -1.63 17.12 -13.82
C PHE A 338 -2.76 18.15 -13.71
N ASN A 339 -3.50 18.29 -14.80
CA ASN A 339 -4.71 19.10 -14.86
C ASN A 339 -5.88 18.15 -15.11
N MET A 340 -6.84 18.12 -14.19
CA MET A 340 -8.06 17.32 -14.37
C MET A 340 -8.74 17.66 -15.68
N ASN A 341 -8.91 16.66 -16.53
CA ASN A 341 -9.61 16.80 -17.80
C ASN A 341 -10.77 15.81 -17.84
N GLN A 342 -11.99 16.33 -17.77
CA GLN A 342 -13.23 15.54 -17.84
C GLN A 342 -13.32 14.64 -19.09
N TYR A 343 -12.62 14.99 -20.17
CA TYR A 343 -12.59 14.20 -21.39
C TYR A 343 -11.52 13.10 -21.37
N HIS A 344 -10.56 13.13 -20.44
CA HIS A 344 -9.49 12.15 -20.35
C HIS A 344 -9.93 10.85 -19.67
N LEU A 345 -10.73 10.95 -18.60
CA LEU A 345 -11.23 9.79 -17.85
C LEU A 345 -11.92 8.72 -18.73
N PRO A 346 -12.80 9.07 -19.70
CA PRO A 346 -13.33 8.10 -20.68
C PRO A 346 -12.26 7.30 -21.45
N TRP A 347 -11.16 7.96 -21.85
CA TRP A 347 -10.07 7.31 -22.59
C TRP A 347 -9.27 6.38 -21.69
N CYS A 348 -8.96 6.81 -20.47
CA CYS A 348 -8.33 5.97 -19.45
C CYS A 348 -9.17 4.72 -19.18
N LEU A 349 -10.48 4.89 -19.01
CA LEU A 349 -11.42 3.79 -18.80
C LEU A 349 -11.42 2.80 -19.96
N ARG A 350 -11.52 3.30 -21.20
CA ARG A 350 -11.48 2.46 -22.40
C ARG A 350 -10.16 1.70 -22.54
N GLY A 351 -9.02 2.36 -22.28
CA GLY A 351 -7.71 1.72 -22.27
C GLY A 351 -7.59 0.64 -21.20
N PHE A 352 -8.07 0.92 -19.98
CA PHE A 352 -8.11 -0.06 -18.90
C PHE A 352 -8.97 -1.29 -19.26
N LEU A 353 -10.14 -1.11 -19.87
CA LEU A 353 -10.99 -2.23 -20.28
C LEU A 353 -10.32 -3.09 -21.37
N GLN A 354 -9.55 -2.47 -22.28
CA GLN A 354 -8.73 -3.22 -23.24
C GLN A 354 -7.68 -4.08 -22.52
N GLU A 355 -6.95 -3.53 -21.56
CA GLU A 355 -5.96 -4.29 -20.77
C GLU A 355 -6.62 -5.43 -19.98
N LEU A 356 -7.80 -5.19 -19.43
CA LEU A 356 -8.57 -6.19 -18.70
C LEU A 356 -8.89 -7.40 -19.58
N SER A 357 -9.19 -7.19 -20.87
CA SER A 357 -9.45 -8.26 -21.85
C SER A 357 -8.23 -9.14 -22.15
N GLU A 358 -7.02 -8.66 -21.86
CA GLU A 358 -5.77 -9.40 -22.05
C GLU A 358 -5.42 -10.30 -20.85
N LEU A 359 -6.13 -10.16 -19.72
CA LEU A 359 -5.89 -10.91 -18.51
C LEU A 359 -6.49 -12.33 -18.58
N LYS A 360 -5.63 -13.34 -18.74
CA LYS A 360 -6.01 -14.75 -18.90
C LYS A 360 -6.87 -15.36 -17.78
N HIS A 361 -6.89 -14.76 -16.59
CA HIS A 361 -7.56 -15.30 -15.40
C HIS A 361 -8.75 -14.46 -14.94
N VAL A 362 -9.17 -13.49 -15.75
CA VAL A 362 -10.33 -12.66 -15.50
C VAL A 362 -11.35 -12.93 -16.61
N ASP A 363 -12.58 -13.26 -16.23
CA ASP A 363 -13.70 -13.33 -17.19
C ASP A 363 -14.11 -11.90 -17.54
N GLU A 364 -13.43 -11.31 -18.52
CA GLU A 364 -13.65 -9.93 -18.97
C GLU A 364 -15.12 -9.65 -19.31
N GLU A 365 -15.80 -10.60 -19.95
CA GLU A 365 -17.19 -10.41 -20.38
C GLU A 365 -18.14 -10.35 -19.19
N GLU A 366 -17.97 -11.24 -18.21
CA GLU A 366 -18.72 -11.18 -16.95
C GLU A 366 -18.40 -9.89 -16.19
N GLN A 367 -17.12 -9.57 -16.01
CA GLN A 367 -16.70 -8.38 -15.25
C GLN A 367 -17.21 -7.07 -15.87
N PHE A 368 -17.13 -6.94 -17.19
CA PHE A 368 -17.65 -5.79 -17.91
C PHE A 368 -19.17 -5.67 -17.74
N SER A 369 -19.91 -6.76 -17.90
CA SER A 369 -21.37 -6.78 -17.72
C SER A 369 -21.78 -6.40 -16.29
N VAL A 370 -21.06 -6.89 -15.28
CA VAL A 370 -21.29 -6.55 -13.87
C VAL A 370 -21.00 -5.06 -13.63
N LEU A 371 -19.88 -4.55 -14.12
CA LEU A 371 -19.53 -3.13 -13.99
C LEU A 371 -20.58 -2.21 -14.63
N GLN A 372 -21.03 -2.51 -15.85
CA GLN A 372 -22.07 -1.73 -16.52
C GLN A 372 -23.38 -1.71 -15.72
N LYS A 373 -23.83 -2.87 -15.27
CA LYS A 373 -25.05 -2.99 -14.46
C LYS A 373 -24.95 -2.20 -13.16
N GLN A 374 -23.82 -2.30 -12.45
CA GLN A 374 -23.60 -1.54 -11.22
C GLN A 374 -23.55 -0.02 -11.49
N PHE A 375 -22.92 0.39 -12.60
CA PHE A 375 -22.87 1.79 -13.01
C PHE A 375 -24.27 2.38 -13.31
N GLU A 376 -25.10 1.63 -14.03
CA GLU A 376 -26.49 2.02 -14.32
C GLU A 376 -27.31 2.19 -13.04
N GLN A 377 -27.18 1.24 -12.10
CA GLN A 377 -27.92 1.22 -10.83
C GLN A 377 -27.44 2.25 -9.81
N TRP A 378 -26.18 2.69 -9.91
CA TRP A 378 -25.59 3.62 -8.96
C TRP A 378 -26.26 5.00 -9.01
N ASN A 379 -26.79 5.50 -7.90
CA ASN A 379 -27.37 6.84 -7.81
C ASN A 379 -26.43 7.77 -7.02
N PRO A 380 -25.64 8.63 -7.68
CA PRO A 380 -24.63 9.45 -6.99
C PRO A 380 -25.28 10.54 -6.13
N VAL A 381 -24.77 10.71 -4.91
CA VAL A 381 -25.32 11.63 -3.91
C VAL A 381 -24.54 12.94 -3.90
N THR A 382 -23.21 12.86 -3.77
CA THR A 382 -22.33 14.03 -3.67
C THR A 382 -22.11 14.70 -5.03
N LYS A 383 -21.58 15.93 -5.02
CA LYS A 383 -21.28 16.67 -6.25
C LYS A 383 -20.21 15.94 -7.06
N GLU A 384 -19.17 15.48 -6.38
CA GLU A 384 -18.01 14.77 -6.92
C GLU A 384 -18.44 13.44 -7.56
N GLN A 385 -19.33 12.70 -6.90
CA GLN A 385 -19.89 11.46 -7.45
C GLN A 385 -20.77 11.72 -8.69
N LYS A 386 -21.55 12.81 -8.70
CA LYS A 386 -22.38 13.18 -9.87
C LYS A 386 -21.49 13.56 -11.06
N GLU A 387 -20.43 14.30 -10.81
CA GLU A 387 -19.43 14.67 -11.81
C GLU A 387 -18.70 13.43 -12.34
N LEU A 388 -18.30 12.51 -11.46
CA LEU A 388 -17.70 11.23 -11.84
C LEU A 388 -18.64 10.40 -12.72
N LYS A 389 -19.91 10.24 -12.31
CA LYS A 389 -20.91 9.51 -13.11
C LYS A 389 -21.13 10.16 -14.48
N PHE A 390 -21.11 11.49 -14.55
CA PHE A 390 -21.19 12.21 -15.82
C PHE A 390 -19.97 11.94 -16.70
N CYS A 391 -18.75 12.03 -16.17
CA CYS A 391 -17.52 11.78 -16.91
C CYS A 391 -17.44 10.33 -17.40
N MET A 392 -17.99 9.37 -16.64
CA MET A 392 -17.98 7.94 -17.00
C MET A 392 -19.22 7.50 -17.79
N ALA A 393 -20.09 8.41 -18.22
CA ALA A 393 -21.37 8.08 -18.86
C ALA A 393 -21.24 7.15 -20.08
N VAL A 394 -20.11 7.21 -20.80
CA VAL A 394 -19.80 6.33 -21.93
C VAL A 394 -19.85 4.85 -21.55
N LEU A 395 -19.55 4.49 -20.30
CA LEU A 395 -19.58 3.10 -19.84
C LEU A 395 -20.97 2.47 -20.00
N GLY A 396 -22.04 3.24 -19.79
CA GLY A 396 -23.42 2.75 -19.93
C GLY A 396 -23.87 2.56 -21.38
N THR A 397 -23.15 3.10 -22.36
CA THR A 397 -23.49 2.96 -23.80
C THR A 397 -22.45 2.18 -24.60
N MET A 398 -21.29 1.89 -24.01
CA MET A 398 -20.19 1.17 -24.63
C MET A 398 -20.57 -0.29 -24.89
N LYS A 399 -20.30 -0.77 -26.10
CA LYS A 399 -20.37 -2.19 -26.45
C LYS A 399 -18.99 -2.80 -26.33
N ARG A 400 -18.92 -4.12 -26.17
CA ARG A 400 -17.65 -4.88 -26.13
C ARG A 400 -16.78 -4.60 -27.35
N GLU A 401 -17.40 -4.51 -28.53
CA GLU A 401 -16.75 -4.21 -29.81
C GLU A 401 -16.03 -2.84 -29.81
N ASP A 402 -16.45 -1.90 -28.96
CA ASP A 402 -15.82 -0.58 -28.85
C ASP A 402 -14.52 -0.61 -28.02
N VAL A 403 -14.37 -1.64 -27.18
CA VAL A 403 -13.20 -1.86 -26.31
C VAL A 403 -12.09 -2.57 -27.08
N ILE A 404 -12.43 -3.64 -27.81
CA ILE A 404 -11.46 -4.49 -28.52
C ILE A 404 -11.15 -3.90 -29.91
N ILE A 405 -9.99 -3.26 -30.07
CA ILE A 405 -9.47 -2.97 -31.41
C ILE A 405 -8.80 -4.25 -31.91
N ILE A 406 -9.42 -4.88 -32.92
CA ILE A 406 -8.91 -6.09 -33.61
C ILE A 406 -7.58 -5.82 -34.30
#